data_AF-A0AAD5WLB2-F1
#
_entry.id   AF-A0AAD5WLB2-F1
#
_cell.length_a   1.000
_cell.length_b   1.000
_cell.length_c   1.000
_cell.angle_alpha   90.00
_cell.angle_beta   90.00
_cell.angle_gamma   90.00
#
_symmetry.space_group_name_H-M   'P 1'
#
loop_
_entity.id
_entity.type
_entity.pdbx_description
1 polymer ?
#
loop_
_entity_poly.entity_id
_entity_poly.type
_entity_poly.pdbx_seq_one_letter_code
_entity_poly.pdbx_strand_id
1 'polypeptide(L)'
;MLFSPVSTRADYLKAFRKLSGIVRNQSPPSSPSSSTPLSPSWGLWLVSVLQGHTITSDERRKLVTDIEQMTFDEQELFLEFLETGIAPWTLENNACKQFVCNTSDLCSVLDFKDPQNLVIIWEQLYQHTLPVLQSIFYPLQRTRPDFNIRRTIITIFRDKVLRKVLRDVHHRIPILEPMLFIVLLETDETTQEAKDFAVLANHIMGINERRPTQDQSARFRSRTLPCKPAKR
;
A
#
# COMPACT_ATOMS: atom_id res chain seq x y z
N MET A 1 -26.96 22.58 -30.06
CA MET A 1 -25.72 22.92 -29.33
C MET A 1 -25.22 21.63 -28.70
N LEU A 2 -24.19 21.02 -29.28
CA LEU A 2 -23.63 19.73 -28.88
C LEU A 2 -22.32 19.98 -28.14
N PHE A 3 -22.24 19.52 -26.89
CA PHE A 3 -21.01 19.53 -26.10
C PHE A 3 -20.35 18.15 -26.20
N SER A 4 -19.11 18.12 -26.65
CA SER A 4 -18.19 16.98 -26.54
C SER A 4 -17.60 16.90 -25.14
N PRO A 5 -17.38 15.70 -24.58
CA PRO A 5 -16.39 15.51 -23.53
C PRO A 5 -15.07 15.02 -24.14
N VAL A 6 -13.98 15.67 -23.70
CA VAL A 6 -12.58 15.30 -23.96
C VAL A 6 -12.29 14.00 -23.22
N SER A 7 -11.87 12.98 -23.98
CA SER A 7 -11.37 11.71 -23.46
C SER A 7 -9.85 11.74 -23.40
N THR A 8 -9.28 11.88 -22.20
CA THR A 8 -7.86 11.63 -21.94
C THR A 8 -7.73 10.41 -21.02
N ARG A 9 -7.65 9.22 -21.63
CA ARG A 9 -7.14 8.00 -20.98
C ARG A 9 -6.80 6.95 -22.05
N ALA A 10 -5.61 7.05 -22.62
CA ALA A 10 -5.11 6.04 -23.57
C ALA A 10 -3.59 5.80 -23.54
N ASP A 11 -2.85 6.31 -22.54
CA ASP A 11 -1.38 6.18 -22.54
C ASP A 11 -0.83 5.04 -21.66
N TYR A 12 -1.61 4.48 -20.73
CA TYR A 12 -1.15 3.36 -19.89
C TYR A 12 -0.99 2.03 -20.64
N LEU A 13 -1.69 1.85 -21.78
CA LEU A 13 -1.56 0.63 -22.59
C LEU A 13 -0.37 0.65 -23.55
N LYS A 14 0.34 1.79 -23.69
CA LYS A 14 1.53 1.88 -24.57
C LYS A 14 2.77 1.26 -23.96
N ALA A 15 2.92 1.23 -22.63
CA ALA A 15 4.07 0.61 -21.97
C ALA A 15 4.13 -0.91 -22.24
N PHE A 16 2.97 -1.58 -22.21
CA PHE A 16 2.88 -3.01 -22.54
C PHE A 16 2.92 -3.30 -24.05
N ARG A 17 2.38 -2.42 -24.91
CA ARG A 17 2.39 -2.63 -26.38
C ARG A 17 3.74 -2.36 -27.04
N LYS A 18 4.64 -1.58 -26.42
CA LYS A 18 6.00 -1.36 -26.95
C LYS A 18 6.85 -2.64 -26.94
N LEU A 19 6.48 -3.64 -26.12
CA LEU A 19 7.19 -4.92 -26.06
C LEU A 19 6.63 -5.98 -27.02
N SER A 20 5.42 -5.80 -27.57
CA SER A 20 4.75 -6.81 -28.42
C SER A 20 4.82 -6.52 -29.93
N GLY A 21 5.39 -5.38 -30.35
CA GLY A 21 5.32 -4.90 -31.74
C GLY A 21 6.44 -5.35 -32.70
N ILE A 22 7.47 -6.05 -32.23
CA ILE A 22 8.67 -6.41 -33.04
C ILE A 22 8.55 -7.82 -33.65
N VAL A 23 7.33 -8.36 -33.80
CA VAL A 23 7.13 -9.71 -34.36
C VAL A 23 6.10 -9.67 -35.48
N ARG A 24 6.48 -9.10 -36.63
CA ARG A 24 5.97 -9.55 -37.93
C ARG A 24 6.77 -8.91 -39.07
N ASN A 25 7.75 -9.65 -39.61
CA ASN A 25 7.84 -9.97 -41.03
C ASN A 25 9.21 -10.61 -41.40
N GLN A 26 9.10 -11.73 -42.13
CA GLN A 26 10.08 -12.39 -43.04
C GLN A 26 10.97 -13.55 -42.52
N SER A 27 11.27 -14.43 -43.49
CA SER A 27 11.50 -15.89 -43.50
C SER A 27 12.94 -16.36 -43.13
N PRO A 28 13.25 -17.69 -43.02
CA PRO A 28 14.42 -18.26 -42.32
C PRO A 28 15.57 -18.74 -43.23
N PRO A 29 16.71 -19.29 -42.73
CA PRO A 29 17.33 -19.18 -41.40
C PRO A 29 18.81 -18.71 -41.46
N SER A 30 19.25 -17.96 -40.46
CA SER A 30 20.67 -17.92 -40.08
C SER A 30 20.72 -17.89 -38.56
N SER A 31 21.44 -18.84 -37.98
CA SER A 31 21.57 -19.07 -36.55
C SER A 31 21.73 -17.76 -35.77
N PRO A 32 20.82 -17.41 -34.84
CA PRO A 32 21.05 -16.26 -33.99
C PRO A 32 21.93 -16.69 -32.82
N SER A 33 23.12 -16.12 -32.78
CA SER A 33 23.86 -15.87 -31.56
C SER A 33 22.91 -15.26 -30.52
N SER A 34 22.83 -15.92 -29.38
CA SER A 34 22.02 -15.58 -28.23
C SER A 34 22.26 -14.13 -27.76
N SER A 35 21.26 -13.26 -27.91
CA SER A 35 21.11 -12.04 -27.11
C SER A 35 19.72 -11.42 -27.30
N THR A 36 18.67 -12.23 -27.14
CA THR A 36 17.34 -11.68 -26.87
C THR A 36 17.28 -11.39 -25.36
N PRO A 37 16.86 -10.21 -24.89
CA PRO A 37 16.74 -9.97 -23.46
C PRO A 37 15.60 -10.85 -22.96
N LEU A 38 15.95 -11.96 -22.31
CA LEU A 38 15.01 -12.71 -21.49
C LEU A 38 14.34 -11.69 -20.58
N SER A 39 13.01 -11.59 -20.63
CA SER A 39 12.25 -10.90 -19.60
C SER A 39 12.85 -11.30 -18.26
N PRO A 40 13.41 -10.37 -17.48
CA PRO A 40 14.33 -10.79 -16.45
C PRO A 40 13.56 -11.60 -15.40
N SER A 41 14.07 -12.79 -15.07
CA SER A 41 13.42 -13.70 -14.13
C SER A 41 13.11 -13.04 -12.78
N TRP A 42 13.84 -11.98 -12.44
CA TRP A 42 13.62 -11.19 -11.23
C TRP A 42 12.21 -10.57 -11.15
N GLY A 43 11.59 -10.19 -12.26
CA GLY A 43 10.27 -9.55 -12.26
C GLY A 43 9.18 -10.48 -11.73
N LEU A 44 9.20 -11.73 -12.19
CA LEU A 44 8.26 -12.76 -11.71
C LEU A 44 8.46 -13.07 -10.22
N TRP A 45 9.69 -13.02 -9.74
CA TRP A 45 9.99 -13.34 -8.35
C TRP A 45 9.60 -12.19 -7.43
N LEU A 46 9.75 -10.94 -7.86
CA LEU A 46 9.21 -9.78 -7.16
C LEU A 46 7.67 -9.86 -7.05
N VAL A 47 6.98 -10.20 -8.14
CA VAL A 47 5.53 -10.44 -8.12
C VAL A 47 5.19 -11.51 -7.08
N SER A 48 5.91 -12.63 -7.11
CA SER A 48 5.69 -13.76 -6.20
C SER A 48 5.83 -13.33 -4.73
N VAL A 49 6.91 -12.62 -4.40
CA VAL A 49 7.14 -12.10 -3.04
C VAL A 49 6.06 -11.10 -2.62
N LEU A 50 5.68 -10.17 -3.52
CA LEU A 50 4.63 -9.18 -3.27
C LEU A 50 3.25 -9.84 -3.10
N GLN A 51 3.00 -10.99 -3.73
CA GLN A 51 1.81 -11.81 -3.51
C GLN A 51 1.84 -12.58 -2.18
N GLY A 52 2.96 -12.54 -1.46
CA GLY A 52 3.18 -13.26 -0.20
C GLY A 52 3.62 -14.70 -0.37
N HIS A 53 4.05 -15.11 -1.57
CA HIS A 53 4.62 -16.44 -1.75
C HIS A 53 6.00 -16.54 -1.09
N THR A 54 6.25 -17.70 -0.48
CA THR A 54 7.56 -18.01 0.09
C THR A 54 8.55 -18.31 -1.01
N ILE A 55 9.63 -17.53 -1.06
CA ILE A 55 10.79 -17.85 -1.90
C ILE A 55 11.82 -18.62 -1.09
N THR A 56 12.46 -19.58 -1.74
CA THR A 56 13.55 -20.38 -1.17
C THR A 56 14.81 -19.53 -0.96
N SER A 57 15.75 -20.05 -0.17
CA SER A 57 17.03 -19.38 0.08
C SER A 57 17.84 -19.20 -1.21
N ASP A 58 17.83 -20.19 -2.10
CA ASP A 58 18.59 -20.14 -3.35
C ASP A 58 17.98 -19.16 -4.35
N GLU A 59 16.64 -19.08 -4.39
CA GLU A 59 15.94 -18.07 -5.16
C GLU A 59 16.28 -16.65 -4.63
N ARG A 60 16.16 -16.45 -3.32
CA ARG A 60 16.52 -15.16 -2.73
C ARG A 60 17.97 -14.76 -3.05
N ARG A 61 18.91 -15.70 -2.91
CA ARG A 61 20.33 -15.46 -3.18
C ARG A 61 20.56 -15.07 -4.63
N LYS A 62 19.91 -15.75 -5.57
CA LYS A 62 20.01 -15.43 -7.00
C LYS A 62 19.51 -14.01 -7.29
N LEU A 63 18.35 -13.63 -6.74
CA LEU A 63 17.84 -12.25 -6.88
C LEU A 63 18.81 -11.20 -6.34
N VAL A 64 19.36 -11.44 -5.15
CA VAL A 64 20.34 -10.54 -4.52
C VAL A 64 21.57 -10.38 -5.41
N THR A 65 22.12 -11.50 -5.93
CA THR A 65 23.26 -11.47 -6.85
C THR A 65 22.93 -10.74 -8.15
N ASP A 66 21.76 -11.01 -8.74
CA ASP A 66 21.32 -10.37 -9.98
C ASP A 66 21.23 -8.85 -9.79
N ILE A 67 20.64 -8.39 -8.67
CA ILE A 67 20.52 -6.98 -8.32
C ILE A 67 21.89 -6.32 -8.08
N GLU A 68 22.81 -7.01 -7.40
CA GLU A 68 24.16 -6.50 -7.11
C GLU A 68 25.00 -6.33 -8.38
N GLN A 69 24.74 -7.14 -9.41
CA GLN A 69 25.41 -7.05 -10.72
C GLN A 69 24.80 -6.01 -11.66
N MET A 70 23.61 -5.45 -11.34
CA MET A 70 23.00 -4.40 -12.14
C MET A 70 23.84 -3.12 -12.10
N THR A 71 23.98 -2.49 -13.25
CA THR A 71 24.47 -1.12 -13.37
C THR A 71 23.53 -0.12 -12.69
N PHE A 72 24.01 1.07 -12.39
CA PHE A 72 23.18 2.10 -11.75
C PHE A 72 21.91 2.43 -12.57
N ASP A 73 22.01 2.51 -13.90
CA ASP A 73 20.85 2.79 -14.76
C ASP A 73 19.85 1.63 -14.76
N GLU A 74 20.32 0.38 -14.73
CA GLU A 74 19.45 -0.79 -14.59
C GLU A 74 18.76 -0.82 -13.22
N GLN A 75 19.45 -0.40 -12.15
CA GLN A 75 18.87 -0.27 -10.83
C GLN A 75 17.78 0.82 -10.80
N GLU A 76 17.97 1.97 -11.47
CA GLU A 76 16.91 2.99 -11.61
C GLU A 76 15.68 2.41 -12.29
N LEU A 77 15.85 1.75 -13.45
CA LEU A 77 14.74 1.14 -14.18
C LEU A 77 14.04 0.04 -13.36
N PHE A 78 14.81 -0.73 -12.59
CA PHE A 78 14.30 -1.76 -11.69
C PHE A 78 13.45 -1.16 -10.56
N LEU A 79 13.92 -0.07 -9.93
CA LEU A 79 13.18 0.65 -8.90
C LEU A 79 11.93 1.32 -9.47
N GLU A 80 12.03 1.98 -10.63
CA GLU A 80 10.87 2.56 -11.30
C GLU A 80 9.80 1.49 -11.60
N PHE A 81 10.23 0.33 -12.13
CA PHE A 81 9.34 -0.80 -12.38
C PHE A 81 8.65 -1.31 -11.11
N LEU A 82 9.38 -1.37 -10.00
CA LEU A 82 8.82 -1.74 -8.70
C LEU A 82 7.75 -0.74 -8.25
N GLU A 83 8.12 0.54 -8.21
CA GLU A 83 7.36 1.61 -7.56
C GLU A 83 6.12 2.03 -8.34
N THR A 84 6.24 2.15 -9.66
CA THR A 84 5.16 2.63 -10.52
C THR A 84 4.41 1.50 -11.21
N GLY A 85 5.06 0.34 -11.37
CA GLY A 85 4.52 -0.82 -12.06
C GLY A 85 3.94 -1.85 -11.10
N ILE A 86 4.80 -2.74 -10.60
CA ILE A 86 4.35 -4.04 -10.10
C ILE A 86 3.85 -4.01 -8.66
N ALA A 87 4.44 -3.21 -7.77
CA ALA A 87 4.00 -3.15 -6.37
C ALA A 87 2.58 -2.56 -6.24
N PRO A 88 2.23 -1.41 -6.87
CA PRO A 88 0.88 -0.87 -6.85
C PRO A 88 -0.18 -1.90 -7.27
N TRP A 89 0.05 -2.54 -8.41
CA TRP A 89 -0.89 -3.48 -8.99
C TRP A 89 -1.04 -4.76 -8.15
N THR A 90 0.08 -5.29 -7.65
CA THR A 90 0.07 -6.53 -6.86
C THR A 90 -0.61 -6.32 -5.51
N LEU A 91 -0.30 -5.23 -4.81
CA LEU A 91 -0.91 -4.92 -3.51
C LEU A 91 -2.41 -4.67 -3.63
N GLU A 92 -2.84 -3.95 -4.67
CA GLU A 92 -4.27 -3.75 -4.95
C GLU A 92 -4.98 -5.07 -5.24
N ASN A 93 -4.38 -5.94 -6.05
CA ASN A 93 -4.94 -7.26 -6.33
C ASN A 93 -4.99 -8.18 -5.12
N ASN A 94 -3.99 -8.14 -4.24
CA ASN A 94 -4.02 -8.90 -2.99
C ASN A 94 -5.20 -8.46 -2.12
N ALA A 95 -5.47 -7.16 -2.05
CA ALA A 95 -6.65 -6.65 -1.36
C ALA A 95 -7.95 -7.17 -2.00
N CYS A 96 -8.08 -7.07 -3.33
CA CYS A 96 -9.24 -7.60 -4.05
C CYS A 96 -9.45 -9.10 -3.82
N LYS A 97 -8.37 -9.91 -3.78
CA LYS A 97 -8.44 -11.34 -3.49
C LYS A 97 -8.95 -11.60 -2.07
N GLN A 98 -8.42 -10.88 -1.09
CA GLN A 98 -8.84 -11.05 0.30
C GLN A 98 -10.30 -10.64 0.52
N PHE A 99 -10.73 -9.53 -0.08
CA PHE A 99 -12.10 -9.05 0.05
C PHE A 99 -13.10 -9.77 -0.88
N VAL A 100 -12.60 -10.53 -1.85
CA VAL A 100 -13.38 -11.15 -2.92
C VAL A 100 -14.18 -10.09 -3.69
N CYS A 101 -13.46 -9.11 -4.28
CA CYS A 101 -14.04 -7.98 -5.01
C CYS A 101 -13.22 -7.62 -6.26
N ASN A 102 -13.74 -6.72 -7.10
CA ASN A 102 -12.94 -6.10 -8.17
C ASN A 102 -12.25 -4.82 -7.67
N THR A 103 -11.29 -4.32 -8.44
CA THR A 103 -10.56 -3.07 -8.12
C THR A 103 -11.46 -1.84 -8.11
N SER A 104 -12.53 -1.82 -8.92
CA SER A 104 -13.57 -0.78 -8.90
C SER A 104 -14.32 -0.71 -7.60
N ASP A 105 -14.44 -1.84 -6.91
CA ASP A 105 -15.35 -2.01 -5.76
C ASP A 105 -14.61 -1.78 -4.43
N LEU A 106 -13.28 -1.59 -4.47
CA LEU A 106 -12.45 -1.40 -3.28
C LEU A 106 -12.92 -0.22 -2.42
N CYS A 107 -13.47 0.83 -3.00
CA CYS A 107 -13.78 2.05 -2.25
C CYS A 107 -14.94 1.90 -1.26
N SER A 108 -15.88 1.00 -1.55
CA SER A 108 -17.06 0.72 -0.73
C SER A 108 -16.97 -0.64 -0.05
N VAL A 109 -15.82 -1.31 -0.09
CA VAL A 109 -15.70 -2.73 0.28
C VAL A 109 -16.03 -2.99 1.75
N LEU A 110 -15.76 -2.02 2.62
CA LEU A 110 -16.04 -2.12 4.06
C LEU A 110 -17.50 -1.87 4.42
N ASP A 111 -18.36 -1.48 3.48
CA ASP A 111 -19.81 -1.41 3.72
C ASP A 111 -20.44 -2.80 3.88
N PHE A 112 -19.79 -3.82 3.32
CA PHE A 112 -20.33 -5.18 3.23
C PHE A 112 -19.33 -6.29 3.56
N LYS A 113 -18.06 -5.98 3.82
CA LYS A 113 -17.02 -6.95 4.23
C LYS A 113 -16.46 -6.62 5.61
N ASP A 114 -15.99 -7.67 6.28
CA ASP A 114 -15.35 -7.57 7.60
C ASP A 114 -14.01 -6.79 7.51
N PRO A 115 -13.81 -5.72 8.30
CA PRO A 115 -12.53 -5.02 8.43
C PRO A 115 -11.36 -5.91 8.83
N GLN A 116 -11.58 -7.08 9.45
CA GLN A 116 -10.55 -8.07 9.76
C GLN A 116 -9.77 -8.50 8.51
N ASN A 117 -10.41 -8.51 7.33
CA ASN A 117 -9.74 -8.79 6.07
C ASN A 117 -8.60 -7.81 5.79
N LEU A 118 -8.74 -6.54 6.18
CA LEU A 118 -7.68 -5.56 6.02
C LEU A 118 -6.50 -5.85 6.95
N VAL A 119 -6.78 -6.30 8.17
CA VAL A 119 -5.76 -6.73 9.14
C VAL A 119 -4.96 -7.91 8.60
N ILE A 120 -5.62 -8.90 7.99
CA ILE A 120 -4.95 -10.07 7.39
C ILE A 120 -3.98 -9.64 6.28
N ILE A 121 -4.41 -8.75 5.38
CA ILE A 121 -3.53 -8.22 4.31
C ILE A 121 -2.35 -7.48 4.92
N TRP A 122 -2.60 -6.67 5.95
CA TRP A 122 -1.55 -5.92 6.64
C TRP A 122 -0.54 -6.83 7.31
N GLU A 123 -0.98 -7.85 8.05
CA GLU A 123 -0.10 -8.83 8.69
C GLU A 123 0.75 -9.56 7.65
N GLN A 124 0.15 -10.01 6.56
CA GLN A 124 0.87 -10.62 5.46
C GLN A 124 1.94 -9.68 4.87
N LEU A 125 1.57 -8.43 4.59
CA LEU A 125 2.49 -7.44 4.06
C LEU A 125 3.64 -7.15 5.04
N TYR A 126 3.29 -6.86 6.29
CA TYR A 126 4.21 -6.31 7.27
C TYR A 126 5.11 -7.36 7.92
N GLN A 127 4.57 -8.54 8.23
CA GLN A 127 5.30 -9.60 8.93
C GLN A 127 6.00 -10.56 7.97
N HIS A 128 5.53 -10.70 6.73
CA HIS A 128 6.08 -11.67 5.78
C HIS A 128 6.72 -11.01 4.55
N THR A 129 5.96 -10.24 3.77
CA THR A 129 6.46 -9.66 2.52
C THR A 129 7.59 -8.64 2.74
N LEU A 130 7.42 -7.71 3.69
CA LEU A 130 8.39 -6.66 3.95
C LEU A 130 9.77 -7.20 4.37
N PRO A 131 9.90 -8.12 5.34
CA PRO A 131 11.20 -8.68 5.70
C PRO A 131 11.90 -9.39 4.53
N VAL A 132 11.14 -10.08 3.67
CA VAL A 132 11.70 -10.73 2.49
C VAL A 132 12.21 -9.69 1.49
N LEU A 133 11.42 -8.66 1.19
CA LEU A 133 11.85 -7.57 0.32
C LEU A 133 13.08 -6.84 0.89
N GLN A 134 13.09 -6.53 2.19
CA GLN A 134 14.27 -5.92 2.82
C GLN A 134 15.53 -6.77 2.63
N SER A 135 15.42 -8.10 2.74
CA SER A 135 16.56 -8.99 2.51
C SER A 135 17.01 -9.04 1.04
N ILE A 136 16.08 -8.97 0.08
CA ILE A 136 16.39 -8.95 -1.36
C ILE A 136 17.05 -7.63 -1.76
N PHE A 137 16.55 -6.52 -1.24
CA PHE A 137 16.97 -5.17 -1.62
C PHE A 137 18.13 -4.62 -0.78
N TYR A 138 18.63 -5.37 0.20
CA TYR A 138 19.76 -4.93 1.04
C TYR A 138 20.98 -4.43 0.25
N PRO A 139 21.42 -5.07 -0.86
CA PRO A 139 22.52 -4.53 -1.66
C PRO A 139 22.24 -3.14 -2.23
N LEU A 140 21.01 -2.88 -2.69
CA LEU A 140 20.62 -1.57 -3.23
C LEU A 140 20.61 -0.50 -2.14
N GLN A 141 20.16 -0.83 -0.94
CA GLN A 141 20.17 0.14 0.17
C GLN A 141 21.59 0.56 0.57
N ARG A 142 22.59 -0.28 0.31
CA ARG A 142 24.00 0.06 0.54
C ARG A 142 24.57 1.01 -0.50
N THR A 143 24.16 0.87 -1.77
CA THR A 143 24.63 1.72 -2.86
C THR A 143 23.78 2.98 -3.01
N ARG A 144 22.55 2.97 -2.50
CA ARG A 144 21.56 4.05 -2.58
C ARG A 144 20.95 4.33 -1.21
N PRO A 145 21.56 5.21 -0.40
CA PRO A 145 21.10 5.48 0.96
C PRO A 145 19.70 6.13 1.00
N ASP A 146 19.30 6.82 -0.07
CA ASP A 146 17.99 7.44 -0.19
C ASP A 146 16.88 6.42 -0.48
N PHE A 147 17.23 5.22 -0.94
CA PHE A 147 16.26 4.18 -1.24
C PHE A 147 15.88 3.38 0.01
N ASN A 148 14.59 3.40 0.35
CA ASN A 148 14.05 2.66 1.48
C ASN A 148 12.85 1.81 1.06
N ILE A 149 13.10 0.54 0.74
CA ILE A 149 12.09 -0.42 0.29
C ILE A 149 10.89 -0.52 1.24
N ARG A 150 11.13 -0.44 2.56
CA ARG A 150 10.06 -0.53 3.56
C ARG A 150 9.12 0.67 3.46
N ARG A 151 9.69 1.88 3.46
CA ARG A 151 8.93 3.12 3.28
C ARG A 151 8.21 3.12 1.93
N THR A 152 8.89 2.72 0.85
CA THR A 152 8.31 2.64 -0.50
C THR A 152 7.07 1.75 -0.51
N ILE A 153 7.17 0.51 -0.02
CA ILE A 153 6.05 -0.45 -0.06
C ILE A 153 4.88 0.00 0.83
N ILE A 154 5.15 0.53 2.02
CA ILE A 154 4.09 1.02 2.91
C ILE A 154 3.41 2.27 2.32
N THR A 155 4.17 3.15 1.67
CA THR A 155 3.61 4.31 0.95
C THR A 155 2.69 3.85 -0.19
N ILE A 156 3.11 2.85 -0.97
CA ILE A 156 2.27 2.28 -2.02
C ILE A 156 1.00 1.63 -1.44
N PHE A 157 1.13 0.87 -0.35
CA PHE A 157 -0.02 0.27 0.33
C PHE A 157 -1.01 1.33 0.81
N ARG A 158 -0.52 2.42 1.43
CA ARG A 158 -1.32 3.58 1.83
C ARG A 158 -2.09 4.16 0.65
N ASP A 159 -1.39 4.47 -0.44
CA ASP A 159 -1.94 5.25 -1.54
C ASP A 159 -2.85 4.43 -2.46
N LYS A 160 -2.54 3.14 -2.64
CA LYS A 160 -3.22 2.28 -3.63
C LYS A 160 -4.27 1.38 -3.01
N VAL A 161 -4.12 1.03 -1.72
CA VAL A 161 -5.06 0.14 -1.03
C VAL A 161 -5.84 0.92 0.02
N LEU A 162 -5.17 1.42 1.07
CA LEU A 162 -5.86 1.98 2.24
C LEU A 162 -6.70 3.21 1.89
N ARG A 163 -6.17 4.13 1.09
CA ARG A 163 -6.92 5.33 0.66
C ARG A 163 -8.22 4.97 -0.07
N LYS A 164 -8.24 3.86 -0.82
CA LYS A 164 -9.46 3.38 -1.47
C LYS A 164 -10.37 2.70 -0.45
N VAL A 165 -9.87 1.64 0.20
CA VAL A 165 -10.64 0.80 1.13
C VAL A 165 -11.32 1.60 2.23
N LEU A 166 -10.68 2.66 2.70
CA LEU A 166 -11.16 3.48 3.81
C LEU A 166 -11.96 4.70 3.37
N ARG A 167 -12.04 5.01 2.06
CA ARG A 167 -12.56 6.29 1.55
C ARG A 167 -13.95 6.62 2.06
N ASP A 168 -14.85 5.64 2.04
CA ASP A 168 -16.26 5.81 2.35
C ASP A 168 -16.59 5.41 3.81
N VAL A 169 -15.56 5.14 4.62
CA VAL A 169 -15.72 4.80 6.04
C VAL A 169 -15.92 6.06 6.87
N HIS A 170 -17.11 6.18 7.46
CA HIS A 170 -17.49 7.35 8.28
C HIS A 170 -17.59 7.05 9.78
N HIS A 171 -17.23 5.85 10.23
CA HIS A 171 -17.28 5.44 11.63
C HIS A 171 -15.92 4.93 12.12
N ARG A 172 -15.73 4.91 13.44
CA ARG A 172 -14.50 4.38 14.05
C ARG A 172 -14.40 2.87 13.87
N ILE A 173 -13.21 2.38 13.51
CA ILE A 173 -12.90 0.95 13.40
C ILE A 173 -11.67 0.64 14.27
N PRO A 174 -11.85 0.34 15.57
CA PRO A 174 -10.75 0.25 16.53
C PRO A 174 -9.67 -0.78 16.17
N ILE A 175 -10.06 -1.89 15.53
CA ILE A 175 -9.10 -2.95 15.17
C ILE A 175 -8.06 -2.50 14.14
N LEU A 176 -8.34 -1.44 13.38
CA LEU A 176 -7.41 -0.89 12.39
C LEU A 176 -6.42 0.12 13.00
N GLU A 177 -6.62 0.57 14.24
CA GLU A 177 -5.78 1.58 14.88
C GLU A 177 -4.28 1.24 14.87
N PRO A 178 -3.84 0.04 15.25
CA PRO A 178 -2.41 -0.28 15.27
C PRO A 178 -1.77 -0.22 13.88
N MET A 179 -2.48 -0.72 12.86
CA MET A 179 -2.03 -0.66 11.48
C MET A 179 -1.92 0.79 11.00
N LEU A 180 -2.98 1.58 11.19
CA LEU A 180 -3.04 2.96 10.73
C LEU A 180 -1.96 3.81 11.38
N PHE A 181 -1.72 3.62 12.68
CA PHE A 181 -0.64 4.30 13.39
C PHE A 181 0.73 4.02 12.76
N ILE A 182 1.03 2.74 12.47
CA ILE A 182 2.31 2.37 11.83
C ILE A 182 2.43 2.99 10.44
N VAL A 183 1.36 2.95 9.63
CA VAL A 183 1.38 3.53 8.29
C VAL A 183 1.62 5.04 8.34
N LEU A 184 0.99 5.76 9.27
CA LEU A 184 1.22 7.19 9.46
C LEU A 184 2.66 7.48 9.91
N LEU A 185 3.21 6.66 10.80
CA LEU A 185 4.58 6.83 11.28
C LEU A 185 5.64 6.60 10.18
N GLU A 186 5.40 5.64 9.29
CA GLU A 186 6.41 5.21 8.32
C GLU A 186 6.38 5.95 6.99
N THR A 187 5.25 6.58 6.67
CA THR A 187 5.06 7.30 5.41
C THR A 187 5.24 8.80 5.62
N ASP A 188 5.72 9.49 4.58
CA ASP A 188 5.95 10.94 4.63
C ASP A 188 4.62 11.71 4.44
N GLU A 189 4.50 12.85 5.14
CA GLU A 189 3.39 13.81 5.10
C GLU A 189 3.61 14.96 4.09
N THR A 190 4.70 14.91 3.31
CA THR A 190 5.03 15.98 2.34
C THR A 190 3.99 16.16 1.24
N THR A 191 3.32 15.08 0.80
CA THR A 191 2.34 15.13 -0.30
C THR A 191 0.94 15.46 0.18
N GLN A 192 0.10 16.00 -0.71
CA GLN A 192 -1.30 16.27 -0.37
C GLN A 192 -2.07 14.96 -0.11
N GLU A 193 -1.75 13.90 -0.85
CA GLU A 193 -2.33 12.58 -0.67
C GLU A 193 -2.05 12.01 0.73
N ALA A 194 -0.86 12.25 1.27
CA ALA A 194 -0.50 11.84 2.62
C ALA A 194 -1.33 12.58 3.68
N LYS A 195 -1.52 13.89 3.50
CA LYS A 195 -2.34 14.72 4.39
C LYS A 195 -3.80 14.30 4.37
N ASP A 196 -4.35 14.06 3.18
CA ASP A 196 -5.72 13.56 3.01
C ASP A 196 -5.89 12.21 3.73
N PHE A 197 -4.90 11.32 3.58
CA PHE A 197 -4.91 10.03 4.26
C PHE A 197 -4.81 10.18 5.79
N ALA A 198 -4.00 11.09 6.30
CA ALA A 198 -3.89 11.34 7.73
C ALA A 198 -5.23 11.79 8.35
N VAL A 199 -5.97 12.66 7.66
CA VAL A 199 -7.33 13.06 8.08
C VAL A 199 -8.25 11.84 8.14
N LEU A 200 -8.23 11.00 7.10
CA LEU A 200 -9.05 9.79 7.03
C LEU A 200 -8.71 8.79 8.14
N ALA A 201 -7.42 8.53 8.36
CA ALA A 201 -6.95 7.63 9.41
C ALA A 201 -7.32 8.16 10.81
N ASN A 202 -7.11 9.45 11.08
CA ASN A 202 -7.48 10.06 12.37
C ASN A 202 -8.98 9.98 12.66
N HIS A 203 -9.82 10.08 11.62
CA HIS A 203 -11.27 9.86 11.75
C HIS A 203 -11.58 8.42 12.15
N ILE A 204 -11.01 7.44 11.45
CA ILE A 204 -11.25 6.01 11.69
C ILE A 204 -10.70 5.56 13.04
N MET A 205 -9.62 6.18 13.52
CA MET A 205 -9.06 5.94 14.85
C MET A 205 -9.79 6.70 15.98
N GLY A 206 -10.70 7.62 15.65
CA GLY A 206 -11.44 8.42 16.64
C GLY A 206 -10.60 9.48 17.35
N ILE A 207 -9.44 9.88 16.81
CA ILE A 207 -8.54 10.87 17.44
C ILE A 207 -9.15 12.28 17.44
N ASN A 208 -10.01 12.58 16.47
CA ASN A 208 -10.68 13.88 16.32
C ASN A 208 -12.12 13.92 16.89
N GLU A 209 -12.62 12.82 17.46
CA GLU A 209 -13.89 12.85 18.19
C GLU A 209 -13.67 13.58 19.52
N ARG A 210 -13.85 14.91 19.49
CA ARG A 210 -14.14 15.65 20.73
C ARG A 210 -15.28 14.92 21.42
N ARG A 211 -15.06 14.51 22.67
CA ARG A 211 -16.11 14.02 23.57
C ARG A 211 -17.37 14.86 23.32
N PRO A 212 -18.55 14.25 23.10
CA PRO A 212 -19.77 15.03 23.11
C PRO A 212 -19.75 15.82 24.42
N THR A 213 -19.89 17.15 24.29
CA THR A 213 -20.01 18.07 25.40
C THR A 213 -21.07 17.49 26.32
N GLN A 214 -20.62 16.86 27.40
CA GLN A 214 -21.51 16.37 28.43
C GLN A 214 -22.23 17.61 28.93
N ASP A 215 -23.54 17.67 28.69
CA ASP A 215 -24.39 18.78 29.08
C ASP A 215 -24.01 19.26 30.48
N GLN A 216 -23.48 20.47 30.53
CA GLN A 216 -23.39 21.24 31.77
C GLN A 216 -24.81 21.65 32.17
N SER A 217 -25.60 20.71 32.68
CA SER A 217 -26.81 21.05 33.43
C SER A 217 -27.11 20.02 34.53
N ALA A 218 -26.15 19.82 35.43
CA ALA A 218 -26.47 19.41 36.78
C ALA A 218 -25.46 20.03 37.74
N ARG A 219 -25.64 21.32 38.02
CA ARG A 219 -25.01 21.98 39.16
C ARG A 219 -25.30 21.17 40.43
N PHE A 220 -24.23 20.76 41.08
CA PHE A 220 -24.12 20.35 42.47
C PHE A 220 -25.22 20.90 43.39
N ARG A 221 -25.85 20.00 44.16
CA ARG A 221 -26.16 20.25 45.58
C ARG A 221 -25.86 19.00 46.39
N SER A 222 -24.61 18.91 46.87
CA SER A 222 -24.31 18.08 48.04
C SER A 222 -25.15 18.59 49.20
N ARG A 223 -26.06 17.74 49.70
CA ARG A 223 -26.81 17.97 50.93
C ARG A 223 -25.83 17.86 52.10
N THR A 224 -25.39 18.99 52.63
CA THR A 224 -24.84 19.08 53.98
C THR A 224 -25.96 18.75 54.98
N LEU A 225 -25.67 17.83 55.90
CA LEU A 225 -26.51 17.47 57.04
C LEU A 225 -26.73 18.69 57.95
N PRO A 226 -27.95 18.95 58.45
CA PRO A 226 -28.14 19.94 59.50
C PRO A 226 -27.85 19.32 60.88
N CYS A 227 -26.80 19.79 61.54
CA CYS A 227 -26.58 19.59 62.96
C CYS A 227 -27.34 20.65 63.78
N LYS A 228 -28.32 20.19 64.59
CA LYS A 228 -28.81 20.73 65.89
C LYS A 228 -29.57 22.07 65.89
N PRO A 229 -30.56 22.27 66.80
CA PRO A 229 -30.37 22.47 68.26
C PRO A 229 -31.40 21.66 69.11
N ALA A 230 -31.47 21.65 70.45
CA ALA A 230 -30.99 22.53 71.50
C ALA A 230 -30.87 21.76 72.84
N LYS A 231 -30.02 22.24 73.76
CA LYS A 231 -30.15 22.01 75.20
C LYS A 231 -31.04 23.11 75.77
N ARG A 232 -32.05 22.74 76.56
CA ARG A 232 -32.35 23.27 77.90
C ARG A 232 -33.31 22.33 78.61
#